data_AF-A0A2V7KSZ4-F1
#
_entry.id   AF-A0A2V7KSZ4-F1
#
_cell.length_a   1.000
_cell.length_b   1.000
_cell.length_c   1.000
_cell.angle_alpha   90.00
_cell.angle_beta   90.00
_cell.angle_gamma   90.00
#
_symmetry.space_group_name_H-M   'P 1'
#
loop_
_entity.id
_entity.type
_entity.pdbx_description
1 polymer ?
#
loop_
_entity_poly.entity_id
_entity_poly.type
_entity_poly.pdbx_seq_one_letter_code
_entity_poly.pdbx_strand_id
1 'polypeptide(L)'
;MLTLRRSRAGFTLVEILVVLVLMGIFAAAMVKLLLRQQRFYNSTNELIQTRQQIRQAAFMLPSDLRGVSRLGGDIAVMTDSSIEIRSVFGTSVVCMVNAAGAWISTVPVQSAKGSAMTNWKLAPAVNDSVAIYDDGASMGVLDDSWRLSRITAVSLVTGDNVTGCPSSSKLVQLADLTASNPSYHLTLTPAPAATTLQGASIRFYRRVHYSLWKWPTDGKWYLAFYDCVFNRVPVCTTPQPIAGPLRPYASPGTTSGLEFTYYDSTGAVTATKTLVARVSVVVRGQGQTNINLTGEAAIPLRDSMRVEVGLRNRN
;
A
#
# COMPACT_ATOMS: atom_id res chain seq x y z
N MET A 1 83.48 -24.94 -19.35
CA MET A 1 82.70 -23.73 -18.97
C MET A 1 82.36 -22.96 -20.25
N LEU A 2 81.17 -23.17 -20.80
CA LEU A 2 80.67 -22.40 -21.94
C LEU A 2 79.74 -21.31 -21.39
N THR A 3 80.28 -20.10 -21.27
CA THR A 3 79.51 -18.90 -20.91
C THR A 3 78.62 -18.51 -22.10
N LEU A 4 77.33 -18.81 -22.00
CA LEU A 4 76.30 -18.28 -22.88
C LEU A 4 76.32 -16.74 -22.80
N ARG A 5 76.88 -16.09 -23.82
CA ARG A 5 76.73 -14.64 -24.02
C ARG A 5 75.26 -14.35 -24.30
N ARG A 6 74.57 -13.84 -23.27
CA ARG A 6 73.22 -13.29 -23.40
C ARG A 6 73.31 -12.02 -24.24
N SER A 7 72.91 -12.07 -25.50
CA SER A 7 72.77 -10.87 -26.32
C SER A 7 71.71 -9.98 -25.66
N ARG A 8 72.11 -8.81 -25.19
CA ARG A 8 71.17 -7.76 -24.81
C ARG A 8 70.79 -7.04 -26.10
N ALA A 9 69.71 -7.48 -26.75
CA ALA A 9 69.10 -6.71 -27.82
C ALA A 9 68.50 -5.44 -27.18
N GLY A 10 69.07 -4.28 -27.50
CA GLY A 10 68.49 -2.99 -27.12
C GLY A 10 67.32 -2.67 -28.05
N PHE A 11 66.25 -2.11 -27.49
CA PHE A 11 65.09 -1.66 -28.26
C PHE A 11 65.46 -0.44 -29.13
N THR A 12 64.99 -0.43 -30.38
CA THR A 12 65.16 0.75 -31.24
C THR A 12 64.13 1.83 -30.88
N LEU A 13 64.47 3.11 -31.08
CA LEU A 13 63.56 4.24 -30.81
C LEU A 13 62.25 4.10 -31.62
N VAL A 14 62.34 3.58 -32.84
CA VAL A 14 61.19 3.30 -33.71
C VAL A 14 60.27 2.24 -33.10
N GLU A 15 60.82 1.17 -32.53
CA GLU A 15 60.04 0.10 -31.91
C GLU A 15 59.27 0.59 -30.68
N ILE A 16 59.88 1.44 -29.84
CA ILE A 16 59.20 2.08 -28.70
C ILE A 16 58.08 3.00 -29.19
N LEU A 17 58.29 3.76 -30.26
CA LEU A 17 57.28 4.65 -30.83
C LEU A 17 56.06 3.86 -31.34
N VAL A 18 56.27 2.75 -32.07
CA VAL A 18 55.17 1.90 -32.55
C VAL A 18 54.39 1.30 -31.39
N VAL A 19 55.07 0.79 -30.35
CA VAL A 19 54.40 0.22 -29.17
C VAL A 19 53.54 1.28 -28.46
N LEU A 20 54.03 2.51 -28.29
CA LEU A 20 53.27 3.60 -27.66
C LEU A 20 52.01 3.95 -28.46
N VAL A 21 52.11 4.04 -29.79
CA VAL A 21 50.95 4.33 -30.65
C VAL A 21 49.91 3.21 -30.56
N LEU A 22 50.34 1.94 -30.64
CA LEU A 22 49.43 0.81 -30.53
C LEU A 22 48.75 0.76 -29.15
N MET A 23 49.50 0.95 -28.06
CA MET A 23 48.91 1.05 -26.71
C MET A 23 47.90 2.18 -26.61
N GLY A 24 48.17 3.35 -27.22
CA GLY A 24 47.24 4.47 -27.25
C GLY A 24 45.91 4.12 -27.95
N ILE A 25 45.98 3.41 -29.08
CA ILE A 25 44.79 2.95 -29.81
C ILE A 25 43.99 1.93 -28.98
N PHE A 26 44.67 0.94 -28.38
CA PHE A 26 44.04 -0.05 -27.52
C PHE A 26 43.38 0.59 -26.29
N ALA A 27 44.07 1.51 -25.62
CA ALA A 27 43.52 2.24 -24.48
C ALA A 27 42.28 3.06 -24.88
N ALA A 28 42.32 3.77 -26.02
CA ALA A 28 41.18 4.52 -26.52
C ALA A 28 39.98 3.60 -26.86
N ALA A 29 40.24 2.43 -27.46
CA ALA A 29 39.20 1.45 -27.75
C ALA A 29 38.57 0.89 -26.47
N MET A 30 39.38 0.57 -25.46
CA MET A 30 38.92 0.08 -24.15
C MET A 30 38.05 1.13 -23.44
N VAL A 31 38.49 2.39 -23.41
CA VAL A 31 37.71 3.49 -22.81
C VAL A 31 36.37 3.66 -23.51
N LYS A 32 36.34 3.61 -24.86
CA LYS A 32 35.08 3.68 -25.62
C LYS A 32 34.12 2.54 -25.25
N LEU A 33 34.64 1.32 -25.09
CA LEU A 33 33.86 0.15 -24.70
C LEU A 33 33.31 0.30 -23.27
N LEU A 34 34.14 0.72 -22.31
CA LEU A 34 33.72 0.96 -20.93
C LEU A 34 32.64 2.03 -20.83
N LEU A 35 32.79 3.15 -21.55
CA LEU A 35 31.77 4.22 -21.57
C LEU A 35 30.46 3.77 -22.22
N ARG A 36 30.50 2.87 -23.19
CA ARG A 36 29.30 2.27 -23.78
C ARG A 36 28.62 1.33 -22.79
N GLN A 37 29.42 0.51 -22.12
CA GLN A 37 28.94 -0.44 -21.12
C GLN A 37 28.32 0.29 -19.91
N GLN A 38 28.94 1.35 -19.41
CA GLN A 38 28.40 2.17 -18.32
C GLN A 38 27.05 2.81 -18.69
N ARG A 39 26.93 3.37 -19.90
CA ARG A 39 25.66 3.95 -20.39
C ARG A 39 24.56 2.91 -20.54
N PHE A 40 24.91 1.73 -21.04
CA PHE A 40 23.98 0.61 -21.15
C PHE A 40 23.50 0.13 -19.78
N TYR A 41 24.41 -0.03 -18.81
CA TYR A 41 24.05 -0.41 -17.45
C TYR A 41 23.17 0.64 -16.77
N ASN A 42 23.49 1.93 -16.90
CA ASN A 42 22.66 3.00 -16.34
C ASN A 42 21.26 3.00 -16.95
N SER A 43 21.15 2.84 -18.27
CA SER A 43 19.86 2.76 -18.97
C SER A 43 19.05 1.54 -18.55
N THR A 44 19.72 0.40 -18.34
CA THR A 44 19.07 -0.85 -17.90
C THR A 44 18.60 -0.74 -16.45
N ASN A 45 19.40 -0.15 -15.56
CA ASN A 45 19.02 0.11 -14.18
C ASN A 45 17.80 1.04 -14.10
N GLU A 46 17.79 2.12 -14.88
CA GLU A 46 16.65 3.04 -14.97
C GLU A 46 15.36 2.34 -15.44
N LEU A 47 15.48 1.48 -16.45
CA LEU A 47 14.38 0.64 -16.96
C LEU A 47 13.82 -0.27 -15.86
N ILE A 48 14.71 -0.98 -15.15
CA ILE A 48 14.32 -1.91 -14.08
C ILE A 48 13.65 -1.16 -12.95
N GLN A 49 14.22 -0.05 -12.49
CA GLN A 49 13.66 0.76 -11.40
C GLN A 49 12.29 1.30 -11.77
N THR A 50 12.13 1.88 -12.96
CA THR A 50 10.83 2.41 -13.42
C THR A 50 9.76 1.31 -13.45
N ARG A 51 10.10 0.12 -13.95
CA ARG A 51 9.18 -1.02 -13.97
C ARG A 51 8.84 -1.54 -12.58
N GLN A 52 9.81 -1.59 -11.66
CA GLN A 52 9.58 -1.97 -10.27
C GLN A 52 8.60 -1.00 -9.59
N GLN A 53 8.76 0.30 -9.80
CA GLN A 53 7.89 1.34 -9.27
C GLN A 53 6.45 1.23 -9.81
N ILE A 54 6.29 1.02 -11.12
CA ILE A 54 4.96 0.80 -11.73
C ILE A 54 4.30 -0.46 -11.16
N ARG A 55 5.05 -1.55 -11.01
CA ARG A 55 4.54 -2.79 -10.43
C ARG A 55 4.11 -2.60 -8.97
N GLN A 56 4.89 -1.89 -8.16
CA GLN A 56 4.53 -1.58 -6.77
C GLN A 56 3.18 -0.85 -6.69
N ALA A 57 2.98 0.19 -7.49
CA ALA A 57 1.68 0.89 -7.61
C ALA A 57 0.55 -0.07 -8.02
N ALA A 58 0.82 -0.90 -9.03
CA ALA A 58 -0.17 -1.79 -9.62
C ALA A 58 -0.51 -3.02 -8.77
N PHE A 59 0.29 -3.37 -7.75
CA PHE A 59 -0.01 -4.49 -6.84
C PHE A 59 -0.75 -4.05 -5.57
N MET A 60 -0.47 -2.87 -5.04
CA MET A 60 -1.07 -2.38 -3.78
C MET A 60 -2.54 -1.96 -3.97
N LEU A 61 -2.84 -1.23 -5.05
CA LEU A 61 -4.22 -0.77 -5.29
C LEU A 61 -5.22 -1.94 -5.44
N PRO A 62 -4.94 -2.99 -6.23
CA PRO A 62 -5.86 -4.12 -6.34
C PRO A 62 -6.11 -4.91 -5.06
N SER A 63 -5.14 -5.00 -4.13
CA SER A 63 -5.38 -5.73 -2.87
C SER A 63 -6.45 -5.04 -2.05
N ASP A 64 -6.41 -3.71 -1.97
CA ASP A 64 -7.39 -2.94 -1.20
C ASP A 64 -8.74 -2.89 -1.93
N LEU A 65 -8.73 -2.66 -3.25
CA LEU A 65 -9.94 -2.57 -4.08
C LEU A 65 -10.76 -3.87 -4.09
N ARG A 66 -10.13 -5.04 -3.93
CA ARG A 66 -10.86 -6.32 -3.88
C ARG A 66 -11.76 -6.46 -2.64
N GLY A 67 -11.40 -5.80 -1.54
CA GLY A 67 -12.16 -5.83 -0.29
C GLY A 67 -13.31 -4.81 -0.23
N VAL A 68 -13.37 -3.88 -1.19
CA VAL A 68 -14.34 -2.79 -1.21
C VAL A 68 -15.74 -3.30 -1.54
N SER A 69 -16.72 -2.91 -0.72
CA SER A 69 -18.14 -3.09 -1.00
C SER A 69 -18.78 -1.79 -1.50
N ARG A 70 -19.47 -1.87 -2.65
CA ARG A 70 -20.24 -0.73 -3.15
C ARG A 70 -21.47 -0.43 -2.28
N LEU A 71 -22.12 -1.46 -1.73
CA LEU A 71 -23.31 -1.34 -0.89
C LEU A 71 -22.98 -0.99 0.56
N GLY A 72 -21.82 -1.44 1.06
CA GLY A 72 -21.28 -1.02 2.36
C GLY A 72 -20.86 0.46 2.41
N GLY A 73 -20.94 1.17 1.29
CA GLY A 73 -20.56 2.58 1.18
C GLY A 73 -19.05 2.79 1.35
N ASP A 74 -18.24 1.80 0.95
CA ASP A 74 -16.80 1.83 1.19
C ASP A 74 -16.07 2.82 0.28
N ILE A 75 -16.65 3.20 -0.87
CA ILE A 75 -16.09 4.23 -1.75
C ILE A 75 -16.58 5.60 -1.29
N ALA A 76 -15.69 6.41 -0.72
CA ALA A 76 -15.99 7.75 -0.24
C ALA A 76 -15.75 8.82 -1.31
N VAL A 77 -14.70 8.70 -2.10
CA VAL A 77 -14.33 9.61 -3.20
C VAL A 77 -13.94 8.78 -4.41
N MET A 78 -14.41 9.18 -5.60
CA MET A 78 -13.99 8.62 -6.87
C MET A 78 -13.73 9.78 -7.83
N THR A 79 -12.51 9.87 -8.36
CA THR A 79 -12.15 10.77 -9.45
C THR A 79 -11.30 10.01 -10.47
N ASP A 80 -10.90 10.67 -11.54
CA ASP A 80 -10.00 10.12 -12.57
C ASP A 80 -8.56 9.89 -12.08
N SER A 81 -8.15 10.56 -11.00
CA SER A 81 -6.75 10.59 -10.53
C SER A 81 -6.64 10.30 -9.04
N SER A 82 -7.76 10.04 -8.37
CA SER A 82 -7.81 9.66 -6.97
C SER A 82 -9.00 8.78 -6.63
N ILE A 83 -8.83 8.00 -5.57
CA ILE A 83 -9.89 7.21 -4.97
C ILE A 83 -9.72 7.20 -3.45
N GLU A 84 -10.83 7.34 -2.73
CA GLU A 84 -10.88 7.15 -1.28
C GLU A 84 -11.76 5.96 -0.95
N ILE A 85 -11.20 5.00 -0.24
CA ILE A 85 -11.87 3.75 0.12
C ILE A 85 -11.73 3.46 1.60
N ARG A 86 -12.69 2.74 2.16
CA ARG A 86 -12.59 2.13 3.48
C ARG A 86 -11.71 0.87 3.38
N SER A 87 -10.54 0.89 4.01
CA SER A 87 -9.59 -0.24 4.03
C SER A 87 -9.48 -0.85 5.43
N VAL A 88 -9.34 -2.17 5.49
CA VAL A 88 -9.16 -2.91 6.75
C VAL A 88 -7.73 -2.71 7.24
N PHE A 89 -7.55 -2.19 8.45
CA PHE A 89 -6.21 -2.04 9.05
C PHE A 89 -5.97 -2.94 10.27
N GLY A 90 -7.03 -3.60 10.76
CA GLY A 90 -6.96 -4.37 11.98
C GLY A 90 -8.11 -5.34 12.17
N THR A 91 -7.89 -6.33 13.03
CA THR A 91 -8.88 -7.32 13.46
C THR A 91 -8.79 -7.52 14.96
N SER A 92 -9.91 -7.86 15.57
CA SER A 92 -9.97 -8.29 16.97
C SER A 92 -11.18 -9.19 17.20
N VAL A 93 -11.43 -9.51 18.47
CA VAL A 93 -12.55 -10.28 18.94
C VAL A 93 -13.23 -9.50 20.06
N VAL A 94 -14.57 -9.52 20.06
CA VAL A 94 -15.39 -8.93 21.13
C VAL A 94 -15.12 -9.70 22.41
N CYS A 95 -14.59 -9.02 23.41
CA CYS A 95 -14.43 -9.60 24.74
C CYS A 95 -15.68 -9.38 25.59
N MET A 96 -16.15 -8.14 25.71
CA MET A 96 -17.42 -7.81 26.35
C MET A 96 -18.28 -6.96 25.40
N VAL A 97 -19.59 -7.09 25.51
CA VAL A 97 -20.55 -6.31 24.72
C VAL A 97 -21.68 -5.83 25.62
N ASN A 98 -22.07 -4.59 25.43
CA ASN A 98 -23.25 -4.00 26.06
C ASN A 98 -24.01 -3.17 25.02
N ALA A 99 -25.02 -3.78 24.42
CA ALA A 99 -25.86 -3.14 23.41
C ALA A 99 -26.61 -1.92 23.98
N ALA A 100 -27.12 -2.00 25.20
CA ALA A 100 -27.83 -0.88 25.85
C ALA A 100 -26.92 0.32 26.15
N GLY A 101 -25.66 0.05 26.51
CA GLY A 101 -24.63 1.06 26.71
C GLY A 101 -23.91 1.50 25.42
N ALA A 102 -24.29 0.93 24.27
CA ALA A 102 -23.68 1.18 22.96
C ALA A 102 -22.15 0.96 22.91
N TRP A 103 -21.63 -0.04 23.61
CA TRP A 103 -20.19 -0.29 23.65
C TRP A 103 -19.80 -1.77 23.56
N ILE A 104 -18.56 -1.99 23.10
CA ILE A 104 -17.87 -3.28 23.15
C ILE A 104 -16.48 -3.09 23.74
N SER A 105 -15.86 -4.17 24.20
CA SER A 105 -14.44 -4.21 24.51
C SER A 105 -13.71 -5.24 23.66
N THR A 106 -12.42 -5.02 23.44
CA THR A 106 -11.56 -5.93 22.67
C THR A 106 -10.68 -6.77 23.60
N VAL A 107 -10.24 -7.92 23.09
CA VAL A 107 -9.08 -8.62 23.66
C VAL A 107 -7.83 -7.73 23.49
N PRO A 108 -6.90 -7.68 24.45
CA PRO A 108 -5.60 -7.00 24.29
C PRO A 108 -4.79 -7.58 23.12
N VAL A 109 -3.74 -6.86 22.69
CA VAL A 109 -2.96 -7.23 21.50
C VAL A 109 -2.12 -8.48 21.75
N GLN A 110 -1.51 -8.57 22.92
CA GLN A 110 -0.71 -9.72 23.34
C GLN A 110 -1.53 -10.60 24.29
N SER A 111 -1.36 -11.91 24.18
CA SER A 111 -1.86 -12.87 25.17
C SER A 111 -0.73 -13.82 25.56
N ALA A 112 -0.60 -14.11 26.85
CA ALA A 112 0.38 -15.01 27.44
C ALA A 112 0.23 -16.45 26.89
N LYS A 113 -0.96 -16.82 26.42
CA LYS A 113 -1.21 -18.10 25.74
C LYS A 113 -0.68 -18.15 24.30
N GLY A 114 -0.16 -17.03 23.77
CA GLY A 114 0.32 -16.92 22.39
C GLY A 114 -0.81 -16.79 21.34
N SER A 115 -2.07 -16.71 21.77
CA SER A 115 -3.21 -16.51 20.87
C SER A 115 -3.26 -15.08 20.33
N ALA A 116 -3.04 -14.91 19.03
CA ALA A 116 -3.14 -13.61 18.35
C ALA A 116 -4.59 -13.31 17.95
N MET A 117 -5.43 -12.95 18.93
CA MET A 117 -6.84 -12.60 18.68
C MET A 117 -7.01 -11.16 18.18
N THR A 118 -6.08 -10.28 18.53
CA THR A 118 -6.07 -8.87 18.16
C THR A 118 -4.81 -8.56 17.37
N ASN A 119 -4.98 -7.93 16.21
CA ASN A 119 -3.86 -7.51 15.37
C ASN A 119 -4.21 -6.21 14.66
N TRP A 120 -3.41 -5.17 14.89
CA TRP A 120 -3.45 -3.92 14.15
C TRP A 120 -2.11 -3.22 14.27
N LYS A 121 -1.70 -2.52 13.21
CA LYS A 121 -0.47 -1.71 13.22
C LYS A 121 -0.66 -0.34 13.86
N LEU A 122 -1.90 0.15 13.84
CA LEU A 122 -2.33 1.43 14.41
C LEU A 122 -3.47 1.13 15.37
N ALA A 123 -3.47 1.74 16.55
CA ALA A 123 -4.60 1.60 17.46
C ALA A 123 -5.88 2.19 16.84
N PRO A 124 -7.06 1.59 17.12
CA PRO A 124 -8.32 2.16 16.72
C PRO A 124 -8.52 3.52 17.37
N ALA A 125 -9.03 4.47 16.59
CA ALA A 125 -9.27 5.84 17.00
C ALA A 125 -10.74 6.21 16.82
N VAL A 126 -11.14 7.32 17.45
CA VAL A 126 -12.45 7.91 17.23
C VAL A 126 -12.65 8.23 15.74
N ASN A 127 -13.85 7.98 15.24
CA ASN A 127 -14.29 8.07 13.84
C ASN A 127 -13.77 6.98 12.89
N ASP A 128 -13.01 5.99 13.38
CA ASP A 128 -12.82 4.77 12.61
C ASP A 128 -14.15 4.00 12.48
N SER A 129 -14.26 3.21 11.40
CA SER A 129 -15.39 2.30 11.23
C SER A 129 -15.02 0.92 11.74
N VAL A 130 -15.97 0.23 12.33
CA VAL A 130 -15.83 -1.13 12.81
C VAL A 130 -16.95 -1.97 12.21
N ALA A 131 -16.65 -3.17 11.74
CA ALA A 131 -17.64 -4.19 11.43
C ALA A 131 -17.56 -5.28 12.49
N ILE A 132 -18.69 -5.62 13.09
CA ILE A 132 -18.80 -6.65 14.11
C ILE A 132 -19.68 -7.75 13.55
N TYR A 133 -19.23 -8.99 13.70
CA TYR A 133 -20.04 -10.13 13.33
C TYR A 133 -21.16 -10.35 14.33
N ASP A 134 -22.37 -10.52 13.83
CA ASP A 134 -23.60 -10.71 14.60
C ASP A 134 -24.23 -12.02 14.13
N ASP A 135 -24.22 -13.05 14.99
CA ASP A 135 -24.79 -14.38 14.73
C ASP A 135 -26.34 -14.36 14.71
N GLY A 136 -26.95 -13.21 14.98
CA GLY A 136 -28.39 -13.08 15.04
C GLY A 136 -29.02 -13.79 16.26
N ALA A 137 -30.34 -13.94 16.22
CA ALA A 137 -31.12 -14.48 17.33
C ALA A 137 -31.35 -15.99 17.21
N SER A 138 -31.18 -16.55 16.01
CA SER A 138 -31.46 -17.94 15.71
C SER A 138 -30.16 -18.73 15.53
N MET A 139 -30.18 -20.01 15.92
CA MET A 139 -29.06 -20.91 15.61
C MET A 139 -29.19 -21.37 14.15
N GLY A 140 -28.78 -20.52 13.21
CA GLY A 140 -28.85 -20.76 11.78
C GLY A 140 -28.01 -19.74 11.02
N VAL A 141 -27.80 -19.96 9.72
CA VAL A 141 -26.93 -19.09 8.89
C VAL A 141 -27.66 -17.93 8.21
N LEU A 142 -28.96 -17.76 8.51
CA LEU A 142 -29.82 -16.85 7.75
C LEU A 142 -29.86 -15.42 8.31
N ASP A 143 -29.56 -15.26 9.60
CA ASP A 143 -29.53 -13.97 10.31
C ASP A 143 -28.11 -13.47 10.63
N ASP A 144 -27.10 -14.29 10.35
CA ASP A 144 -25.69 -13.93 10.40
C ASP A 144 -25.37 -12.71 9.52
N SER A 145 -24.85 -11.64 10.13
CA SER A 145 -24.53 -10.43 9.39
C SER A 145 -23.36 -9.66 9.96
N TRP A 146 -22.67 -8.92 9.09
CA TRP A 146 -21.68 -7.93 9.52
C TRP A 146 -22.37 -6.60 9.79
N ARG A 147 -22.34 -6.15 11.04
CA ARG A 147 -22.90 -4.87 11.49
C ARG A 147 -21.83 -3.80 11.47
N LEU A 148 -22.03 -2.76 10.64
CA LEU A 148 -21.13 -1.63 10.56
C LEU A 148 -21.51 -0.54 11.58
N SER A 149 -20.54 -0.12 12.37
CA SER A 149 -20.66 1.00 13.31
C SER A 149 -19.45 1.93 13.20
N ARG A 150 -19.59 3.15 13.72
CA ARG A 150 -18.51 4.12 13.88
C ARG A 150 -18.10 4.19 15.34
N ILE A 151 -16.80 4.26 15.60
CA ILE A 151 -16.25 4.48 16.94
C ILE A 151 -16.45 5.95 17.33
N THR A 152 -17.15 6.20 18.44
CA THR A 152 -17.41 7.56 18.96
C THR A 152 -16.56 7.90 20.17
N ALA A 153 -16.13 6.90 20.93
CA ALA A 153 -15.17 7.06 22.03
C ALA A 153 -14.28 5.82 22.15
N VAL A 154 -13.05 6.04 22.62
CA VAL A 154 -12.06 4.99 22.89
C VAL A 154 -11.50 5.23 24.29
N SER A 155 -11.55 4.22 25.15
CA SER A 155 -10.87 4.21 26.44
C SER A 155 -10.02 2.95 26.58
N LEU A 156 -8.82 3.10 27.15
CA LEU A 156 -7.93 1.98 27.42
C LEU A 156 -8.25 1.42 28.80
N VAL A 157 -8.33 0.10 28.90
CA VAL A 157 -8.68 -0.59 30.14
C VAL A 157 -7.60 -1.62 30.47
N THR A 158 -6.90 -1.38 31.58
CA THR A 158 -5.66 -2.07 31.97
C THR A 158 -5.84 -3.11 33.07
N GLY A 159 -7.05 -3.25 33.62
CA GLY A 159 -7.35 -4.17 34.71
C GLY A 159 -8.42 -5.20 34.34
N ASP A 160 -8.54 -6.23 35.19
CA ASP A 160 -9.56 -7.28 35.10
C ASP A 160 -10.94 -6.74 35.49
N ASN A 161 -11.66 -6.20 34.52
CA ASN A 161 -12.98 -5.63 34.74
C ASN A 161 -13.92 -5.85 33.53
N VAL A 162 -15.21 -5.64 33.75
CA VAL A 162 -16.25 -5.87 32.74
C VAL A 162 -16.27 -4.84 31.61
N THR A 163 -15.70 -3.65 31.82
CA THR A 163 -15.59 -2.62 30.77
C THR A 163 -14.41 -2.87 29.83
N GLY A 164 -13.41 -3.63 30.27
CA GLY A 164 -12.33 -4.15 29.48
C GLY A 164 -12.57 -5.60 29.10
N CYS A 165 -11.53 -6.41 29.16
CA CYS A 165 -11.62 -7.84 28.93
C CYS A 165 -11.31 -8.58 30.22
N PRO A 166 -12.33 -9.05 30.97
CA PRO A 166 -12.07 -9.70 32.24
C PRO A 166 -11.59 -11.14 32.04
N SER A 167 -10.83 -11.69 33.00
CA SER A 167 -10.36 -13.09 32.95
C SER A 167 -11.51 -14.10 32.95
N SER A 168 -12.69 -13.71 33.46
CA SER A 168 -13.93 -14.48 33.40
C SER A 168 -14.44 -14.73 31.98
N SER A 169 -14.03 -13.92 31.00
CA SER A 169 -14.29 -14.16 29.56
C SER A 169 -13.64 -15.42 29.03
N LYS A 170 -12.62 -15.96 29.74
CA LYS A 170 -11.75 -17.07 29.31
C LYS A 170 -10.93 -16.78 28.06
N LEU A 171 -11.03 -15.58 27.49
CA LEU A 171 -10.24 -15.12 26.35
C LEU A 171 -8.86 -14.60 26.78
N VAL A 172 -8.74 -14.15 28.02
CA VAL A 172 -7.51 -13.61 28.61
C VAL A 172 -7.22 -14.19 29.99
N GLN A 173 -6.00 -13.98 30.46
CA GLN A 173 -5.56 -14.21 31.82
C GLN A 173 -5.21 -12.89 32.51
N LEU A 174 -5.17 -12.88 33.85
CA LEU A 174 -4.80 -11.69 34.63
C LEU A 174 -3.47 -11.06 34.19
N ALA A 175 -2.48 -11.88 33.81
CA ALA A 175 -1.18 -11.42 33.35
C ALA A 175 -1.21 -10.72 31.98
N ASP A 176 -2.28 -10.90 31.19
CA ASP A 176 -2.43 -10.26 29.88
C ASP A 176 -2.79 -8.78 30.02
N LEU A 177 -3.46 -8.41 31.12
CA LEU A 177 -4.02 -7.08 31.34
C LEU A 177 -2.99 -6.21 32.06
N THR A 178 -2.23 -5.45 31.27
CA THR A 178 -1.21 -4.54 31.81
C THR A 178 -1.38 -3.15 31.22
N ALA A 179 -0.70 -2.17 31.82
CA ALA A 179 -0.68 -0.80 31.28
C ALA A 179 -0.12 -0.72 29.85
N SER A 180 0.80 -1.61 29.49
CA SER A 180 1.39 -1.70 28.15
C SER A 180 0.61 -2.61 27.19
N ASN A 181 -0.38 -3.36 27.69
CA ASN A 181 -1.22 -4.25 26.90
C ASN A 181 -2.71 -4.12 27.31
N PRO A 182 -3.31 -2.93 27.16
CA PRO A 182 -4.68 -2.70 27.54
C PRO A 182 -5.67 -3.38 26.59
N SER A 183 -6.84 -3.69 27.13
CA SER A 183 -8.05 -3.88 26.33
C SER A 183 -8.60 -2.53 25.87
N TYR A 184 -9.30 -2.49 24.73
CA TYR A 184 -9.90 -1.27 24.21
C TYR A 184 -11.40 -1.31 24.43
N HIS A 185 -11.91 -0.35 25.19
CA HIS A 185 -13.35 -0.12 25.34
C HIS A 185 -13.78 0.92 24.29
N LEU A 186 -14.69 0.50 23.41
CA LEU A 186 -15.10 1.23 22.22
C LEU A 186 -16.59 1.53 22.31
N THR A 187 -16.95 2.82 22.35
CA THR A 187 -18.34 3.25 22.20
C THR A 187 -18.66 3.41 20.72
N LEU A 188 -19.82 2.91 20.30
CA LEU A 188 -20.18 2.72 18.90
C LEU A 188 -21.48 3.43 18.53
N THR A 189 -21.59 3.81 17.26
CA THR A 189 -22.84 4.28 16.67
C THR A 189 -22.97 3.79 15.22
N PRO A 190 -24.01 3.03 14.86
CA PRO A 190 -25.06 2.50 15.73
C PRO A 190 -24.52 1.59 16.85
N ALA A 191 -25.30 1.42 17.92
CA ALA A 191 -24.98 0.49 19.00
C ALA A 191 -24.83 -0.95 18.45
N PRO A 192 -24.00 -1.82 19.08
CA PRO A 192 -23.94 -3.21 18.69
C PRO A 192 -25.30 -3.88 18.91
N ALA A 193 -25.59 -4.92 18.13
CA ALA A 193 -26.83 -5.67 18.28
C ALA A 193 -26.85 -6.40 19.62
N ALA A 194 -28.04 -6.57 20.21
CA ALA A 194 -28.20 -7.34 21.45
C ALA A 194 -27.87 -8.84 21.28
N THR A 195 -27.85 -9.31 20.03
CA THR A 195 -27.50 -10.67 19.60
C THR A 195 -26.00 -10.88 19.39
N THR A 196 -25.19 -9.82 19.42
CA THR A 196 -23.74 -9.94 19.31
C THR A 196 -23.19 -10.69 20.52
N LEU A 197 -22.39 -11.73 20.27
CA LEU A 197 -21.84 -12.59 21.32
C LEU A 197 -20.41 -12.22 21.72
N GLN A 198 -20.03 -12.60 22.94
CA GLN A 198 -18.62 -12.67 23.32
C GLN A 198 -17.90 -13.67 22.41
N GLY A 199 -16.74 -13.31 21.89
CA GLY A 199 -16.04 -14.10 20.88
C GLY A 199 -16.35 -13.69 19.43
N ALA A 200 -17.33 -12.78 19.21
CA ALA A 200 -17.64 -12.29 17.87
C ALA A 200 -16.43 -11.60 17.22
N SER A 201 -16.25 -11.80 15.91
CA SER A 201 -15.13 -11.22 15.19
C SER A 201 -15.34 -9.73 14.89
N ILE A 202 -14.26 -8.97 14.95
CA ILE A 202 -14.23 -7.52 14.71
C ILE A 202 -13.26 -7.23 13.57
N ARG A 203 -13.69 -6.36 12.64
CA ARG A 203 -12.82 -5.76 11.61
C ARG A 203 -12.81 -4.26 11.78
N PHE A 204 -11.62 -3.68 11.81
CA PHE A 204 -11.41 -2.25 11.89
C PHE A 204 -11.06 -1.68 10.54
N TYR A 205 -11.69 -0.56 10.24
CA TYR A 205 -11.52 0.10 8.97
C TYR A 205 -11.23 1.58 9.15
N ARG A 206 -10.37 2.07 8.28
CA ARG A 206 -10.05 3.49 8.16
C ARG A 206 -10.14 3.89 6.69
N ARG A 207 -10.56 5.12 6.41
CA ARG A 207 -10.56 5.62 5.05
C ARG A 207 -9.14 5.93 4.63
N VAL A 208 -8.73 5.35 3.52
CA VAL A 208 -7.44 5.58 2.88
C VAL A 208 -7.68 6.22 1.53
N HIS A 209 -6.79 7.14 1.17
CA HIS A 209 -6.86 7.91 -0.04
C HIS A 209 -5.62 7.60 -0.87
N TYR A 210 -5.86 7.23 -2.12
CA TYR A 210 -4.84 7.07 -3.14
C TYR A 210 -5.01 8.17 -4.16
N SER A 211 -3.94 8.91 -4.47
CA SER A 211 -4.02 9.99 -5.45
C SER A 211 -2.70 10.18 -6.19
N LEU A 212 -2.78 10.76 -7.39
CA LEU A 212 -1.61 11.28 -8.09
C LEU A 212 -1.21 12.61 -7.45
N TRP A 213 -0.05 12.65 -6.82
CA TRP A 213 0.40 13.79 -6.05
C TRP A 213 1.76 14.31 -6.54
N LYS A 214 1.89 15.64 -6.64
CA LYS A 214 3.18 16.28 -6.95
C LYS A 214 3.96 16.48 -5.65
N TRP A 215 5.06 15.76 -5.51
CA TRP A 215 5.86 15.80 -4.31
C TRP A 215 6.61 17.14 -4.19
N PRO A 216 6.51 17.86 -3.06
CA PRO A 216 7.10 19.19 -2.93
C PRO A 216 8.63 19.21 -3.01
N THR A 217 9.29 18.14 -2.57
CA THR A 217 10.77 18.12 -2.44
C THR A 217 11.49 18.07 -3.79
N ASP A 218 10.97 17.33 -4.76
CA ASP A 218 11.62 17.14 -6.07
C ASP A 218 10.74 17.56 -7.26
N GLY A 219 9.50 17.99 -7.00
CA GLY A 219 8.55 18.42 -8.02
C GLY A 219 8.05 17.30 -8.93
N LYS A 220 8.33 16.03 -8.62
CA LYS A 220 7.91 14.87 -9.41
C LYS A 220 6.56 14.34 -8.94
N TRP A 221 5.92 13.53 -9.77
CA TRP A 221 4.61 12.98 -9.48
C TRP A 221 4.71 11.55 -8.96
N TYR A 222 3.93 11.23 -7.95
CA TYR A 222 3.93 9.92 -7.29
C TYR A 222 2.51 9.47 -7.04
N LEU A 223 2.31 8.15 -6.97
CA LEU A 223 1.16 7.60 -6.30
C LEU A 223 1.35 7.86 -4.80
N ALA A 224 0.47 8.65 -4.21
CA ALA A 224 0.47 8.94 -2.79
C ALA A 224 -0.55 8.08 -2.05
N PHE A 225 -0.22 7.77 -0.80
CA PHE A 225 -1.10 7.11 0.16
C PHE A 225 -1.17 7.95 1.44
N TYR A 226 -2.37 8.14 1.96
CA TYR A 226 -2.62 8.73 3.27
C TYR A 226 -3.99 8.30 3.77
N ASP A 227 -4.23 8.45 5.06
CA ASP A 227 -5.51 8.14 5.67
C ASP A 227 -6.26 9.41 6.04
N CYS A 228 -7.59 9.37 5.93
CA CYS A 228 -8.48 10.49 6.25
C CYS A 228 -9.48 10.04 7.32
N VAL A 229 -9.43 10.69 8.49
CA VAL A 229 -10.32 10.40 9.62
C VAL A 229 -11.16 11.65 9.89
N PHE A 230 -12.48 11.47 9.87
CA PHE A 230 -13.42 12.56 10.13
C PHE A 230 -13.15 13.19 11.51
N ASN A 231 -13.25 14.51 11.62
CA ASN A 231 -12.98 15.29 12.84
C ASN A 231 -11.59 15.09 13.48
N ARG A 232 -10.63 14.43 12.82
CA ARG A 232 -9.22 14.50 13.21
C ARG A 232 -8.62 15.81 12.72
N VAL A 233 -7.62 16.35 13.43
CA VAL A 233 -6.83 17.50 12.97
C VAL A 233 -5.37 17.08 12.78
N PRO A 234 -4.82 17.12 11.55
CA PRO A 234 -5.53 17.32 10.28
C PRO A 234 -6.43 16.11 9.94
N VAL A 235 -7.49 16.36 9.15
CA VAL A 235 -8.44 15.30 8.74
C VAL A 235 -7.69 14.19 8.01
N CYS A 236 -6.87 14.58 7.03
CA CYS A 236 -6.00 13.68 6.30
C CYS A 236 -4.56 13.83 6.81
N THR A 237 -3.85 12.71 6.96
CA THR A 237 -2.41 12.71 7.25
C THR A 237 -1.62 13.22 6.04
N THR A 238 -0.35 13.55 6.28
CA THR A 238 0.56 13.98 5.21
C THR A 238 0.70 12.86 4.16
N PRO A 239 0.44 13.15 2.88
CA PRO A 239 0.63 12.19 1.79
C PRO A 239 2.01 11.53 1.86
N GLN A 240 2.09 10.21 1.68
CA GLN A 240 3.35 9.48 1.57
C GLN A 240 3.51 8.93 0.15
N PRO A 241 4.68 9.06 -0.49
CA PRO A 241 4.90 8.55 -1.83
C PRO A 241 5.14 7.05 -1.76
N ILE A 242 4.25 6.26 -2.37
CA ILE A 242 4.35 4.79 -2.36
C ILE A 242 4.92 4.22 -3.66
N ALA A 243 4.79 4.95 -4.77
CA ALA A 243 5.36 4.53 -6.06
C ALA A 243 5.54 5.73 -7.01
N GLY A 244 6.64 5.72 -7.77
CA GLY A 244 6.92 6.71 -8.81
C GLY A 244 8.43 6.84 -9.08
N PRO A 245 8.86 7.79 -9.93
CA PRO A 245 8.06 8.86 -10.52
C PRO A 245 7.07 8.40 -11.59
N LEU A 246 5.90 9.04 -11.59
CA LEU A 246 4.84 8.90 -12.58
C LEU A 246 4.83 10.11 -13.51
N ARG A 247 4.11 10.01 -14.62
CA ARG A 247 3.83 11.17 -15.47
C ARG A 247 2.97 12.20 -14.71
N PRO A 248 3.04 13.49 -15.10
CA PRO A 248 2.14 14.50 -14.55
C PRO A 248 0.67 14.18 -14.75
N TYR A 249 -0.17 14.77 -13.89
CA TYR A 249 -1.60 14.84 -14.15
C TYR A 249 -1.86 15.54 -15.48
N ALA A 250 -2.80 14.99 -16.23
CA ALA A 250 -3.30 15.57 -17.47
C ALA A 250 -4.82 15.35 -17.49
N SER A 251 -5.57 16.29 -18.06
CA SER A 251 -7.04 16.26 -18.02
C SER A 251 -7.63 15.00 -18.69
N PRO A 252 -8.85 14.59 -18.31
CA PRO A 252 -9.55 13.48 -18.97
C PRO A 252 -9.49 13.57 -20.50
N GLY A 253 -9.19 12.45 -21.16
CA GLY A 253 -8.98 12.40 -22.63
C GLY A 253 -7.52 12.59 -23.07
N THR A 254 -6.62 12.90 -22.13
CA THR A 254 -5.16 12.90 -22.35
C THR A 254 -4.47 11.88 -21.44
N THR A 255 -3.17 11.64 -21.65
CA THR A 255 -2.44 10.57 -20.94
C THR A 255 -1.88 11.06 -19.59
N SER A 256 -2.66 10.92 -18.51
CA SER A 256 -2.24 11.14 -17.12
C SER A 256 -1.30 10.04 -16.59
N GLY A 257 -0.49 10.34 -15.58
CA GLY A 257 0.37 9.36 -14.87
C GLY A 257 -0.38 8.32 -14.07
N LEU A 258 -1.58 8.65 -13.61
CA LEU A 258 -2.51 7.76 -12.94
C LEU A 258 -3.90 8.05 -13.48
N GLU A 259 -4.65 6.99 -13.78
CA GLU A 259 -5.98 7.09 -14.34
C GLU A 259 -6.86 5.99 -13.76
N PHE A 260 -8.00 6.40 -13.19
CA PHE A 260 -9.06 5.53 -12.72
C PHE A 260 -10.26 5.64 -13.66
N THR A 261 -10.77 4.49 -14.08
CA THR A 261 -12.03 4.40 -14.82
C THR A 261 -12.94 3.41 -14.12
N TYR A 262 -14.16 3.84 -13.81
CA TYR A 262 -15.12 3.04 -13.07
C TYR A 262 -16.21 2.54 -14.00
N TYR A 263 -16.52 1.26 -13.91
CA TYR A 263 -17.51 0.59 -14.74
C TYR A 263 -18.61 -0.01 -13.88
N ASP A 264 -19.84 0.05 -14.38
CA ASP A 264 -20.97 -0.64 -13.79
C ASP A 264 -21.01 -2.13 -14.16
N SER A 265 -22.05 -2.85 -13.72
CA SER A 265 -22.22 -4.28 -13.98
C SER A 265 -22.46 -4.63 -15.46
N THR A 266 -22.87 -3.66 -16.28
CA THR A 266 -23.06 -3.83 -17.73
C THR A 266 -21.79 -3.53 -18.53
N GLY A 267 -20.78 -2.94 -17.87
CA GLY A 267 -19.53 -2.52 -18.50
C GLY A 267 -19.54 -1.08 -19.00
N ALA A 268 -20.58 -0.29 -18.71
CA ALA A 268 -20.62 1.13 -19.01
C ALA A 268 -19.85 1.95 -17.97
N VAL A 269 -19.25 3.07 -18.39
CA VAL A 269 -18.54 3.97 -17.47
C VAL A 269 -19.55 4.66 -16.56
N THR A 270 -19.28 4.69 -15.25
CA THR A 270 -20.19 5.28 -14.26
C THR A 270 -19.47 6.26 -13.34
N ALA A 271 -20.14 7.35 -12.99
CA ALA A 271 -19.73 8.27 -11.92
C ALA A 271 -20.46 7.97 -10.60
N THR A 272 -21.36 6.99 -10.58
CA THR A 272 -22.20 6.67 -9.43
C THR A 272 -21.55 5.58 -8.58
N LYS A 273 -21.13 5.94 -7.37
CA LYS A 273 -20.37 5.06 -6.44
C LYS A 273 -21.06 3.73 -6.17
N THR A 274 -22.39 3.76 -6.01
CA THR A 274 -23.20 2.58 -5.72
C THR A 274 -23.35 1.65 -6.92
N LEU A 275 -23.04 2.08 -8.15
CA LEU A 275 -23.12 1.25 -9.35
C LEU A 275 -21.79 0.63 -9.75
N VAL A 276 -20.67 1.01 -9.12
CA VAL A 276 -19.34 0.52 -9.47
C VAL A 276 -19.27 -1.00 -9.28
N ALA A 277 -18.90 -1.72 -10.33
CA ALA A 277 -18.69 -3.16 -10.34
C ALA A 277 -17.24 -3.53 -10.71
N ARG A 278 -16.55 -2.67 -11.46
CA ARG A 278 -15.14 -2.85 -11.85
C ARG A 278 -14.42 -1.50 -11.88
N VAL A 279 -13.17 -1.50 -11.42
CA VAL A 279 -12.27 -0.34 -11.48
C VAL A 279 -11.09 -0.71 -12.37
N SER A 280 -10.84 0.08 -13.41
CA SER A 280 -9.61 0.03 -14.19
C SER A 280 -8.66 1.08 -13.65
N VAL A 281 -7.43 0.66 -13.34
CA VAL A 281 -6.35 1.53 -12.90
C VAL A 281 -5.26 1.48 -13.95
N VAL A 282 -4.87 2.63 -14.49
CA VAL A 282 -3.70 2.75 -15.38
C VAL A 282 -2.65 3.59 -14.69
N VAL A 283 -1.44 3.04 -14.57
CA VAL A 283 -0.27 3.72 -14.02
C VAL A 283 0.74 3.88 -15.14
N ARG A 284 1.27 5.09 -15.33
CA ARG A 284 2.24 5.42 -16.36
C ARG A 284 3.49 6.04 -15.72
N GLY A 285 4.57 5.26 -15.69
CA GLY A 285 5.86 5.71 -15.17
C GLY A 285 6.64 6.52 -16.20
N GLN A 286 7.51 7.38 -15.70
CA GLN A 286 8.46 8.13 -16.50
C GLN A 286 9.84 8.02 -15.87
N GLY A 287 10.82 7.56 -16.66
CA GLY A 287 12.22 7.55 -16.22
C GLY A 287 12.74 8.97 -15.98
N GLN A 288 13.67 9.10 -15.05
CA GLN A 288 14.31 10.36 -14.68
C GLN A 288 15.33 10.84 -15.72
N THR A 289 15.86 9.91 -16.52
CA THR A 289 16.84 10.19 -17.56
C THR A 289 16.39 9.62 -18.90
N ASN A 290 16.90 10.21 -19.97
CA ASN A 290 16.76 9.62 -21.29
C ASN A 290 17.67 8.38 -21.37
N ILE A 291 17.11 7.28 -21.86
CA ILE A 291 17.83 6.02 -22.00
C ILE A 291 18.33 5.85 -23.44
N ASN A 292 19.45 5.16 -23.59
CA ASN A 292 20.01 4.83 -24.89
C ASN A 292 20.47 3.37 -24.87
N LEU A 293 19.59 2.46 -25.32
CA LEU A 293 19.82 1.02 -25.32
C LEU A 293 20.43 0.52 -26.65
N THR A 294 20.13 1.19 -27.76
CA THR A 294 20.47 0.74 -29.13
C THR A 294 21.60 1.53 -29.78
N GLY A 295 22.09 2.60 -29.15
CA GLY A 295 23.08 3.52 -29.74
C GLY A 295 22.47 4.69 -30.51
N GLU A 296 21.14 4.82 -30.52
CA GLU A 296 20.40 5.92 -31.15
C GLU A 296 20.29 7.16 -30.25
N ALA A 297 19.46 8.13 -30.63
CA ALA A 297 19.18 9.29 -29.78
C ALA A 297 18.56 8.86 -28.44
N ALA A 298 18.98 9.49 -27.35
CA ALA A 298 18.46 9.17 -26.03
C ALA A 298 16.98 9.60 -25.92
N ILE A 299 16.09 8.65 -25.62
CA ILE A 299 14.64 8.88 -25.53
C ILE A 299 14.17 8.82 -24.05
N PRO A 300 13.13 9.57 -23.67
CA PRO A 300 12.57 9.47 -22.33
C PRO A 300 11.96 8.09 -22.14
N LEU A 301 12.38 7.38 -21.09
CA LEU A 301 11.78 6.10 -20.74
C LEU A 301 10.33 6.31 -20.31
N ARG A 302 9.41 5.60 -20.96
CA ARG A 302 7.99 5.56 -20.61
C ARG A 302 7.54 4.11 -20.57
N ASP A 303 6.82 3.76 -19.52
CA ASP A 303 6.20 2.45 -19.40
C ASP A 303 4.84 2.61 -18.73
N SER A 304 3.94 1.66 -18.94
CA SER A 304 2.59 1.73 -18.40
C SER A 304 2.06 0.35 -18.07
N MET A 305 1.26 0.29 -17.01
CA MET A 305 0.55 -0.92 -16.61
C MET A 305 -0.92 -0.58 -16.40
N ARG A 306 -1.80 -1.42 -16.94
CA ARG A 306 -3.24 -1.39 -16.67
C ARG A 306 -3.59 -2.60 -15.82
N VAL A 307 -4.37 -2.36 -14.77
CA VAL A 307 -4.96 -3.42 -13.94
C VAL A 307 -6.45 -3.20 -13.86
N GLU A 308 -7.20 -4.27 -14.07
CA GLU A 308 -8.65 -4.26 -13.87
C GLU A 308 -9.00 -5.06 -12.62
N VAL A 309 -9.82 -4.46 -11.76
CA VAL A 309 -10.24 -5.06 -10.50
C VAL A 309 -11.77 -5.09 -10.47
N GLY A 310 -12.34 -6.28 -10.52
CA GLY A 310 -13.75 -6.48 -10.23
C GLY A 310 -13.99 -6.41 -8.73
N LEU A 311 -14.93 -5.57 -8.29
CA LEU A 311 -15.40 -5.58 -6.91
C LEU A 311 -16.11 -6.91 -6.65
N ARG A 312 -15.75 -7.63 -5.58
CA ARG A 312 -16.36 -8.93 -5.26
C ARG A 312 -17.61 -8.78 -4.40
N ASN A 313 -17.62 -7.80 -3.51
CA ASN A 313 -18.74 -7.56 -2.61
C ASN A 313 -19.76 -6.59 -3.25
N ARG A 314 -20.57 -7.14 -4.17
CA ARG A 314 -21.52 -6.36 -4.99
C ARG A 314 -22.96 -6.41 -4.49
N ASN A 315 -23.30 -7.33 -3.60
CA ASN A 315 -24.64 -7.59 -3.08
C ASN A 315 -24.74 -7.28 -1.60
#